data_AF-B9GRQ4-F1
#
_entry.id   AF-B9GRQ4-F1
#
_cell.length_a   1.000
_cell.length_b   1.000
_cell.length_c   1.000
_cell.angle_alpha   90.00
_cell.angle_beta   90.00
_cell.angle_gamma   90.00
#
_symmetry.space_group_name_H-M   'P 1'
#
loop_
_entity.id
_entity.type
_entity.pdbx_description
1 polymer ?
#
loop_
_entity_poly.entity_id
_entity_poly.type
_entity_poly.pdbx_seq_one_letter_code
_entity_poly.pdbx_strand_id
1 'polypeptide(L)'
;MIRSFTKEVKIVPSEVTVKLLQQARQHSYNKRFIIDGFPRNEENRTAFDTIMKIEPAFVLFFDCPEEELTKSTLNRNQASLVDDNIDILSKRHKAYFETTLPVIITTLFVWLS
;
A
#
# COMPACT_ATOMS: atom_id res chain seq x y z
N MET A 1 -4.86 10.01 -18.46
CA MET A 1 -3.83 10.74 -17.68
C MET A 1 -2.88 9.84 -16.87
N ILE A 2 -3.28 8.63 -16.46
CA ILE A 2 -2.40 7.74 -15.64
C ILE A 2 -1.40 6.93 -16.48
N ARG A 3 -1.70 6.66 -17.77
CA ARG A 3 -0.89 5.77 -18.63
C ARG A 3 0.54 6.25 -18.90
N SER A 4 0.84 7.54 -18.73
CA SER A 4 2.18 8.10 -18.93
C SER A 4 3.13 7.88 -17.73
N PHE A 5 2.58 7.58 -16.54
CA PHE A 5 3.39 7.35 -15.32
C PHE A 5 3.89 5.91 -15.19
N THR A 6 3.50 5.00 -16.10
CA THR A 6 3.87 3.58 -16.04
C THR A 6 5.16 3.27 -16.82
N LYS A 7 5.64 4.20 -17.66
CA LYS A 7 6.85 4.00 -18.50
C LYS A 7 8.11 4.69 -17.99
N GLU A 8 7.98 5.69 -17.13
CA GLU A 8 9.07 6.29 -16.36
C GLU A 8 8.69 6.12 -14.90
N VAL A 9 9.60 5.69 -14.03
CA VAL A 9 9.38 5.52 -12.59
C VAL A 9 9.19 6.89 -11.91
N LYS A 10 8.13 7.60 -12.28
CA LYS A 10 7.68 8.82 -11.60
C LYS A 10 6.67 8.40 -10.56
N ILE A 11 7.05 8.57 -9.31
CA ILE A 11 6.22 8.34 -8.14
C ILE A 11 4.93 9.15 -8.32
N VAL A 12 3.79 8.47 -8.33
CA VAL A 12 2.48 9.13 -8.39
C VAL A 12 2.27 9.86 -7.06
N PRO A 13 2.01 11.18 -7.06
CA PRO A 13 1.82 11.92 -5.82
C PRO A 13 0.69 11.36 -4.98
N SER A 14 0.86 11.40 -3.66
CA SER A 14 -0.10 10.87 -2.69
C SER A 14 -1.49 11.48 -2.86
N GLU A 15 -1.53 12.80 -3.03
CA GLU A 15 -2.77 13.57 -3.23
C GLU A 15 -3.57 13.11 -4.46
N VAL A 16 -2.88 12.81 -5.57
CA VAL A 16 -3.52 12.33 -6.79
C VAL A 16 -4.16 10.97 -6.54
N THR A 17 -3.43 10.06 -5.89
CA THR A 17 -3.93 8.71 -5.56
C THR A 17 -5.17 8.78 -4.65
N VAL A 18 -5.14 9.61 -3.62
CA VAL A 18 -6.26 9.77 -2.69
C VAL A 18 -7.47 10.43 -3.36
N LYS A 19 -7.28 11.44 -4.22
CA LYS A 19 -8.38 12.03 -5.01
C LYS A 19 -9.05 11.01 -5.92
N LEU A 20 -8.28 10.10 -6.53
CA LEU A 20 -8.84 9.01 -7.32
C LEU A 20 -9.68 8.05 -6.47
N LEU A 21 -9.24 7.73 -5.24
CA LEU A 21 -10.03 6.94 -4.29
C LEU A 21 -11.33 7.66 -3.91
N GLN A 22 -11.28 8.96 -3.64
CA GLN A 22 -12.45 9.78 -3.33
C GLN A 22 -13.46 9.78 -4.48
N GLN A 23 -12.99 9.97 -5.71
CA GLN A 23 -13.84 9.93 -6.90
C GLN A 23 -14.46 8.55 -7.11
N ALA A 24 -13.68 7.47 -6.98
CA ALA A 24 -14.17 6.10 -7.10
C ALA A 24 -15.27 5.80 -6.07
N ARG A 25 -15.12 6.30 -4.85
CA ARG A 25 -16.16 6.21 -3.82
C ARG A 25 -17.42 6.99 -4.18
N GLN A 26 -17.29 8.24 -4.64
CA GLN A 26 -18.42 9.11 -4.96
C GLN A 26 -19.26 8.59 -6.14
N HIS A 27 -18.63 7.93 -7.11
CA HIS A 27 -19.31 7.41 -8.31
C HIS A 27 -19.81 5.97 -8.15
N SER A 28 -19.54 5.33 -7.01
CA SER A 28 -19.95 3.96 -6.74
C SER A 28 -21.26 3.94 -5.96
N TYR A 29 -22.17 3.05 -6.36
CA TYR A 29 -23.41 2.77 -5.63
C TYR A 29 -23.17 2.01 -4.32
N ASN A 30 -22.00 1.39 -4.17
CA ASN A 30 -21.62 0.65 -2.96
C ASN A 30 -21.18 1.62 -1.87
N LYS A 31 -21.64 1.39 -0.64
CA LYS A 31 -21.25 2.20 0.53
C LYS A 31 -20.03 1.66 1.27
N ARG A 32 -19.53 0.48 0.88
CA ARG A 32 -18.42 -0.23 1.54
C ARG A 32 -17.29 -0.45 0.53
N PHE A 33 -16.07 -0.20 0.96
CA PHE A 33 -14.86 -0.34 0.15
C PHE A 33 -13.77 -0.96 0.98
N ILE A 34 -12.93 -1.76 0.32
CA ILE A 34 -11.67 -2.24 0.86
C ILE A 34 -10.59 -1.51 0.08
N ILE A 35 -9.67 -0.87 0.79
CA ILE A 35 -8.52 -0.21 0.19
C ILE A 35 -7.32 -1.10 0.48
N ASP A 36 -6.84 -1.79 -0.55
CA ASP A 36 -5.72 -2.72 -0.44
C ASP A 36 -4.38 -2.00 -0.53
N GLY A 37 -3.44 -2.39 0.33
CA GLY A 37 -2.08 -1.84 0.38
C GLY A 37 -2.03 -0.36 0.76
N PHE A 38 -2.88 0.08 1.67
CA PHE A 38 -2.97 1.48 2.14
C PHE A 38 -2.96 1.57 3.68
N PRO A 39 -2.32 2.61 4.26
CA PRO A 39 -1.42 3.60 3.64
C PRO A 39 -0.03 3.03 3.35
N ARG A 40 0.67 3.56 2.32
CA ARG A 40 2.03 3.10 1.96
C ARG A 40 3.17 3.88 2.62
N ASN A 41 2.91 5.13 3.00
CA ASN A 41 3.85 6.02 3.67
C ASN A 41 3.07 7.15 4.39
N GLU A 42 3.78 8.00 5.12
CA GLU A 42 3.16 9.05 5.94
C GLU A 42 2.46 10.13 5.11
N GLU A 43 3.01 10.44 3.93
CA GLU A 43 2.40 11.41 3.00
C GLU A 43 1.05 10.89 2.47
N ASN A 44 0.97 9.60 2.12
CA ASN A 44 -0.27 8.92 1.76
C ASN A 44 -1.30 8.99 2.89
N ARG A 45 -0.90 8.65 4.11
CA ARG A 45 -1.76 8.69 5.29
C ARG A 45 -2.31 10.10 5.54
N THR A 46 -1.43 11.11 5.57
CA THR A 46 -1.82 12.51 5.80
C THR A 46 -2.76 13.02 4.71
N ALA A 47 -2.48 12.71 3.45
CA ALA A 47 -3.35 13.09 2.34
C ALA A 47 -4.74 12.42 2.46
N PHE A 48 -4.79 11.16 2.88
CA PHE A 48 -6.04 10.45 3.12
C PHE A 48 -6.86 11.08 4.23
N ASP A 49 -6.27 11.35 5.38
CA ASP A 49 -6.94 12.00 6.51
C ASP A 49 -7.51 13.36 6.09
N THR A 50 -6.74 14.14 5.34
CA THR A 50 -7.11 15.49 4.90
C THR A 50 -8.22 15.51 3.84
N ILE A 51 -8.17 14.60 2.87
CA ILE A 51 -9.05 14.62 1.68
C ILE A 51 -10.30 13.77 1.90
N MET A 52 -10.13 12.55 2.43
CA MET A 52 -11.25 11.63 2.61
C MET A 52 -12.09 11.99 3.83
N LYS A 53 -11.46 12.53 4.90
CA LYS A 53 -12.13 12.92 6.15
C LYS A 53 -13.10 11.86 6.67
N ILE A 54 -12.65 10.61 6.62
CA ILE A 54 -13.39 9.44 7.12
C ILE A 54 -12.47 8.58 7.96
N GLU A 55 -13.08 7.88 8.90
CA GLU A 55 -12.44 6.81 9.65
C GLU A 55 -12.87 5.47 9.04
N PRO A 56 -11.95 4.51 8.87
CA PRO A 56 -12.32 3.17 8.45
C PRO A 56 -13.01 2.41 9.59
N ALA A 57 -13.96 1.55 9.22
CA ALA A 57 -14.67 0.73 10.20
C ALA A 57 -13.76 -0.31 10.89
N PHE A 58 -12.75 -0.80 10.18
CA PHE A 58 -11.71 -1.68 10.71
C PHE A 58 -10.49 -1.66 9.79
N VAL A 59 -9.35 -2.08 10.33
CA VAL A 59 -8.10 -2.27 9.58
C VAL A 59 -7.69 -3.73 9.71
N LEU A 60 -7.44 -4.39 8.57
CA LEU A 60 -6.91 -5.76 8.55
C LEU A 60 -5.41 -5.69 8.27
N PHE A 61 -4.62 -5.99 9.30
CA PHE A 61 -3.17 -6.05 9.22
C PHE A 61 -2.71 -7.50 9.25
N PHE A 62 -1.89 -7.89 8.26
CA PHE A 62 -1.26 -9.20 8.21
C PHE A 62 0.17 -9.08 8.70
N ASP A 63 0.42 -9.58 9.91
CA ASP A 63 1.78 -9.72 10.43
C ASP A 63 2.38 -11.02 9.88
N CYS A 64 3.48 -10.89 9.15
CA CYS A 64 4.16 -12.02 8.54
C CYS A 64 5.68 -11.77 8.52
N PRO A 65 6.49 -12.67 9.11
CA PRO A 65 7.93 -12.56 9.05
C PRO A 65 8.46 -12.54 7.61
N GLU A 66 9.52 -11.76 7.38
CA GLU A 66 10.17 -11.63 6.07
C GLU A 66 10.59 -12.99 5.49
N GLU A 67 11.09 -13.90 6.32
CA GLU A 67 11.51 -15.23 5.89
C GLU A 67 10.35 -16.03 5.29
N GLU A 68 9.17 -15.97 5.91
CA GLU A 68 7.98 -16.67 5.45
C GLU A 68 7.38 -16.02 4.19
N LEU A 69 7.40 -14.68 4.10
CA LEU A 69 7.04 -13.96 2.88
C LEU A 69 7.93 -14.36 1.70
N THR A 70 9.23 -14.42 1.93
CA THR A 70 10.23 -14.79 0.92
C THR A 70 10.04 -16.24 0.47
N LYS A 71 9.95 -17.18 1.42
CA LYS A 71 9.67 -18.61 1.12
C LYS A 71 8.38 -18.78 0.33
N SER A 72 7.28 -18.13 0.74
CA SER A 72 5.99 -18.23 0.06
C SER A 72 6.00 -17.64 -1.35
N THR A 73 6.81 -16.61 -1.60
CA THR A 73 6.91 -15.94 -2.91
C THR A 73 7.77 -16.76 -3.87
N LEU A 74 8.86 -17.34 -3.37
CA LEU A 74 9.73 -18.23 -4.15
C LEU A 74 9.00 -19.53 -4.55
N ASN A 75 8.20 -20.10 -3.63
CA ASN A 75 7.40 -21.29 -3.92
C ASN A 75 6.31 -21.05 -5.00
N ARG A 76 5.86 -19.81 -5.18
CA ARG A 76 4.89 -19.43 -6.21
C ARG A 76 5.51 -19.20 -7.60
N ASN A 77 6.79 -18.83 -7.67
CA ASN A 77 7.47 -18.39 -8.89
C ASN A 77 8.43 -19.44 -9.49
N GLN A 78 8.23 -20.73 -9.18
CA GLN A 78 9.13 -21.83 -9.58
C GLN A 78 9.39 -22.00 -11.10
N ALA A 79 8.78 -21.19 -11.97
CA ALA A 79 8.95 -21.27 -13.43
C ALA A 79 9.68 -20.10 -14.11
N SER A 80 10.01 -18.99 -13.42
CA SER A 80 10.47 -17.77 -14.12
C SER A 80 11.56 -16.99 -13.37
N LEU A 81 12.81 -17.13 -13.84
CA LEU A 81 13.95 -16.19 -13.63
C LEU A 81 14.17 -15.77 -12.16
N VAL A 82 14.94 -16.59 -11.44
CA VAL A 82 15.04 -16.58 -9.98
C VAL A 82 15.89 -15.42 -9.42
N ASP A 83 16.90 -14.92 -10.14
CA ASP A 83 17.86 -13.95 -9.55
C ASP A 83 17.39 -12.48 -9.60
N ASP A 84 16.85 -12.00 -10.73
CA ASP A 84 16.38 -10.61 -10.84
C ASP A 84 15.21 -10.31 -9.88
N ASN A 85 14.47 -11.35 -9.51
CA ASN A 85 13.30 -11.22 -8.63
C ASN A 85 13.66 -11.16 -7.14
N ILE A 86 14.78 -11.72 -6.71
CA ILE A 86 15.17 -11.74 -5.29
C ILE A 86 15.63 -10.35 -4.84
N ASP A 87 16.48 -9.67 -5.62
CA ASP A 87 16.95 -8.31 -5.29
C ASP A 87 15.79 -7.30 -5.31
N ILE A 88 14.86 -7.42 -6.27
CA ILE A 88 13.65 -6.59 -6.31
C ILE A 88 12.74 -6.87 -5.11
N LEU A 89 12.58 -8.15 -4.73
CA LEU A 89 11.77 -8.55 -3.57
C LEU A 89 12.38 -8.01 -2.27
N SER A 90 13.69 -8.16 -2.08
CA SER A 90 14.42 -7.62 -0.94
C SER A 90 14.31 -6.09 -0.86
N LYS A 91 14.45 -5.37 -1.98
CA LYS A 91 14.22 -3.92 -2.04
C LYS A 91 12.79 -3.54 -1.65
N ARG A 92 11.78 -4.31 -2.08
CA ARG A 92 10.38 -4.09 -1.70
C ARG A 92 10.13 -4.35 -0.21
N HIS A 93 10.72 -5.40 0.33
CA HIS A 93 10.64 -5.72 1.76
C HIS A 93 11.27 -4.61 2.59
N LYS A 94 12.48 -4.20 2.22
CA LYS A 94 13.17 -3.08 2.89
C LYS A 94 12.34 -1.80 2.86
N ALA A 95 11.81 -1.42 1.70
CA ALA A 95 10.94 -0.25 1.59
C ALA A 95 9.69 -0.38 2.49
N TYR A 96 9.09 -1.58 2.58
CA TYR A 96 7.95 -1.83 3.45
C TYR A 96 8.31 -1.63 4.93
N PHE A 97 9.39 -2.25 5.42
CA PHE A 97 9.79 -2.13 6.83
C PHE A 97 10.23 -0.73 7.21
N GLU A 98 10.89 0.01 6.30
CA GLU A 98 11.40 1.35 6.58
C GLU A 98 10.32 2.44 6.46
N THR A 99 9.35 2.29 5.55
CA THR A 99 8.41 3.37 5.22
C THR A 99 6.95 3.04 5.51
N THR A 100 6.52 1.80 5.27
CA THR A 100 5.10 1.42 5.37
C THR A 100 4.75 0.94 6.78
N LEU A 101 5.56 0.06 7.37
CA LEU A 101 5.30 -0.53 8.67
C LEU A 101 5.20 0.50 9.82
N PRO A 102 6.10 1.51 9.94
CA PRO A 102 6.00 2.52 11.00
C PRO A 102 4.70 3.32 10.92
N VAL A 103 4.24 3.58 9.70
CA VAL A 103 3.00 4.31 9.44
C VAL A 103 1.80 3.47 9.82
N ILE A 104 1.80 2.17 9.48
CA ILE A 104 0.72 1.25 9.91
C ILE A 104 0.63 1.20 11.42
N ILE A 105 1.75 1.00 12.12
CA ILE A 105 1.79 0.94 13.60
C ILE A 105 1.25 2.25 14.20
N THR A 106 1.72 3.39 13.69
CA THR A 106 1.29 4.71 14.19
C THR A 106 -0.19 4.97 13.89
N THR A 107 -0.66 4.61 12.70
CA THR A 107 -2.07 4.80 12.29
C THR A 107 -2.99 3.92 13.13
N LEU A 108 -2.63 2.65 13.32
CA LEU A 108 -3.38 1.74 14.20
C LEU A 108 -3.42 2.28 15.62
N PHE A 109 -2.32 2.82 16.15
CA PHE A 109 -2.29 3.41 17.48
C PHE A 109 -3.22 4.63 17.59
N VAL A 110 -3.21 5.52 16.60
CA VAL A 110 -4.06 6.73 16.57
C VAL A 110 -5.55 6.39 16.44
N TRP A 111 -5.93 5.35 15.69
CA TRP A 111 -7.33 4.97 15.49
C TRP A 111 -7.90 4.02 16.55
N LEU A 112 -7.04 3.40 17.37
CA LEU A 112 -7.45 2.51 18.47
C LEU A 112 -7.44 3.20 19.85
N SER A 113 -6.94 4.43 19.94
CA SER A 113 -6.92 5.27 21.16
C SER A 113 -8.17 6.15 21.25
#